data_AF-A0A2U9IRM9-F1
#
_entry.id   AF-A0A2U9IRM9-F1
#
_cell.length_a   1.000
_cell.length_b   1.000
_cell.length_c   1.000
_cell.angle_alpha   90.00
_cell.angle_beta   90.00
_cell.angle_gamma   90.00
#
_symmetry.space_group_name_H-M   'P 1'
#
loop_
_entity.id
_entity.type
_entity.pdbx_description
1 polymer ?
#
loop_
_entity_poly.entity_id
_entity_poly.type
_entity_poly.pdbx_seq_one_letter_code
_entity_poly.pdbx_strand_id
1 'polypeptide(L)'
;MKEIEPWGVNVPFLVLGLIYWCIGGISLFENITFHPLLMMIGTYSIYFGMFQRLFFPARNYLALHLISLVLLAIPVYPFQALASLALIGVEVWGIRDIKSYGSKFPVNWLVLSSPLASSLAWFLYPLKIWVLVIPLLLYLLGVNVGVFSATLGLKPKFGRRQLPILGLVIVTSFFPKFFPILIISYGLWLLLGTKRVKFNLTALLSLLAPVIASISSVFLGEEIHAFALGLMAPFFFGCITYSTSRYNYGKMIPVPVLLLLAYLLRFWNLEVSSIFFILPTLYFIFMIRDNFTLTTLRLGMASRECPERK
;
A
#
# COMPACT_ATOMS: atom_id res chain seq x y z
N MET A 1 26.71 -2.91 0.27
CA MET A 1 25.52 -2.37 0.96
C MET A 1 24.61 -3.55 1.26
N LYS A 2 24.14 -3.74 2.51
CA LYS A 2 23.07 -4.71 2.80
C LYS A 2 21.81 -4.24 2.09
N GLU A 3 21.25 -5.06 1.20
CA GLU A 3 19.96 -4.77 0.58
C GLU A 3 18.91 -4.64 1.68
N ILE A 4 18.15 -3.54 1.67
CA ILE A 4 17.02 -3.38 2.57
C ILE A 4 15.91 -4.24 1.96
N GLU A 5 15.62 -5.38 2.59
CA GLU A 5 14.57 -6.25 2.11
C GLU A 5 13.21 -5.55 2.22
N PRO A 6 12.41 -5.58 1.15
CA PRO A 6 11.05 -5.05 1.15
C PRO A 6 10.15 -5.86 2.08
N TRP A 7 9.14 -5.20 2.62
CA TRP A 7 8.28 -5.73 3.65
C TRP A 7 7.02 -6.34 3.06
N GLY A 8 6.63 -7.54 3.52
CA GLY A 8 5.46 -8.25 3.00
C GLY A 8 4.19 -8.02 3.78
N VAL A 9 3.10 -8.68 3.38
CA VAL A 9 1.77 -8.59 4.00
C VAL A 9 1.47 -9.82 4.88
N ASN A 10 0.72 -9.62 5.96
CA ASN A 10 0.09 -10.68 6.74
C ASN A 10 -1.12 -11.24 5.97
N VAL A 11 -1.11 -12.55 5.67
CA VAL A 11 -2.03 -13.19 4.70
C VAL A 11 -3.52 -12.99 5.05
N PRO A 12 -3.99 -13.23 6.30
CA PRO A 12 -5.34 -12.90 6.74
C PRO A 12 -5.84 -11.49 6.36
N PHE A 13 -4.99 -10.47 6.51
CA PHE A 13 -5.34 -9.09 6.18
C PHE A 13 -5.47 -8.88 4.66
N LEU A 14 -4.62 -9.55 3.88
CA LEU A 14 -4.73 -9.53 2.43
C LEU A 14 -6.04 -10.18 1.97
N VAL A 15 -6.41 -11.33 2.53
CA VAL A 15 -7.66 -12.01 2.23
C VAL A 15 -8.86 -11.13 2.59
N LEU A 16 -8.88 -10.53 3.78
CA LEU A 16 -9.91 -9.59 4.18
C LEU A 16 -10.01 -8.41 3.20
N GLY A 17 -8.86 -7.87 2.79
CA GLY A 17 -8.77 -6.80 1.81
C GLY A 17 -9.42 -7.16 0.47
N LEU A 18 -9.09 -8.33 -0.07
CA LEU A 18 -9.65 -8.83 -1.32
C LEU A 18 -11.16 -9.09 -1.23
N ILE A 19 -11.64 -9.64 -0.10
CA ILE A 19 -13.07 -9.83 0.15
C ILE A 19 -13.81 -8.48 0.09
N TYR A 20 -13.30 -7.47 0.79
CA TYR A 20 -13.92 -6.14 0.77
C TYR A 20 -13.88 -5.47 -0.60
N TRP A 21 -12.81 -5.64 -1.37
CA TRP A 21 -12.78 -5.18 -2.75
C TRP A 21 -13.81 -5.88 -3.64
N CYS A 22 -13.99 -7.20 -3.47
CA CYS A 22 -15.04 -7.94 -4.18
C CYS A 22 -16.44 -7.44 -3.83
N ILE A 23 -16.76 -7.32 -2.53
CA ILE A 23 -18.08 -6.82 -2.07
C ILE A 23 -18.27 -5.36 -2.53
N GLY A 24 -17.23 -4.53 -2.45
CA GLY A 24 -17.24 -3.17 -2.96
C GLY A 24 -17.50 -3.13 -4.47
N GLY A 25 -16.88 -3.99 -5.25
CA GLY A 25 -17.14 -4.15 -6.68
C GLY A 25 -18.59 -4.53 -6.97
N ILE A 26 -19.13 -5.54 -6.28
CA ILE A 26 -20.54 -5.95 -6.42
C ILE A 26 -21.48 -4.79 -6.07
N SER A 27 -21.20 -4.07 -4.98
CA SER A 27 -22.03 -2.93 -4.56
C SER A 27 -22.10 -1.81 -5.60
N LEU A 28 -21.07 -1.65 -6.44
CA LEU A 28 -21.08 -0.70 -7.55
C LEU A 28 -22.10 -1.08 -8.62
N PHE A 29 -22.17 -2.37 -9.00
CA PHE A 29 -23.09 -2.87 -10.02
C PHE A 29 -24.54 -2.95 -9.53
N GLU A 30 -24.73 -3.20 -8.24
CA GLU A 30 -26.04 -3.21 -7.59
C GLU A 30 -26.54 -1.80 -7.21
N ASN A 31 -25.81 -0.74 -7.59
CA ASN A 31 -26.10 0.67 -7.24
C ASN A 31 -26.26 0.92 -5.73
N ILE A 32 -25.50 0.20 -4.91
CA ILE A 32 -25.48 0.35 -3.45
C ILE A 32 -24.42 1.37 -3.05
N THR A 33 -24.77 2.33 -2.19
CA THR A 33 -23.91 3.47 -1.80
C THR A 33 -22.67 3.10 -0.95
N PHE A 34 -22.37 1.82 -0.76
CA PHE A 34 -21.25 1.36 0.07
C PHE A 34 -19.94 1.17 -0.69
N HIS A 35 -19.94 1.28 -2.04
CA HIS A 35 -18.74 1.03 -2.86
C HIS A 35 -17.48 1.75 -2.34
N PRO A 36 -17.46 3.09 -2.16
CA PRO A 36 -16.24 3.79 -1.76
C PRO A 36 -15.75 3.37 -0.37
N LEU A 37 -16.67 3.15 0.58
CA LEU A 37 -16.33 2.73 1.95
C LEU A 37 -15.70 1.34 1.95
N LEU A 38 -16.31 0.37 1.27
CA LEU A 38 -15.83 -1.01 1.22
C LEU A 38 -14.47 -1.10 0.52
N MET A 39 -14.28 -0.36 -0.58
CA MET A 39 -12.99 -0.28 -1.26
C MET A 39 -11.90 0.26 -0.32
N MET A 40 -12.20 1.28 0.48
CA MET A 40 -11.26 1.84 1.45
C MET A 40 -10.99 0.89 2.62
N ILE A 41 -11.99 0.22 3.19
CA ILE A 41 -11.78 -0.77 4.26
C ILE A 41 -10.89 -1.91 3.77
N GLY A 42 -11.13 -2.39 2.54
CA GLY A 42 -10.30 -3.43 1.94
C GLY A 42 -8.84 -2.99 1.77
N THR A 43 -8.65 -1.77 1.28
CA THR A 43 -7.33 -1.14 1.15
C THR A 43 -6.61 -0.98 2.50
N TYR A 44 -7.32 -0.52 3.53
CA TYR A 44 -6.77 -0.37 4.88
C TYR A 44 -6.42 -1.72 5.50
N SER A 45 -7.17 -2.77 5.19
CA SER A 45 -6.84 -4.13 5.60
C SER A 45 -5.47 -4.55 5.05
N ILE A 46 -5.23 -4.37 3.75
CA ILE A 46 -3.92 -4.65 3.13
C ILE A 46 -2.81 -3.80 3.76
N TYR A 47 -3.06 -2.49 3.93
CA TYR A 47 -2.13 -1.57 4.58
C TYR A 47 -1.73 -2.05 5.99
N PHE A 48 -2.71 -2.40 6.84
CA PHE A 48 -2.46 -2.86 8.21
C PHE A 48 -1.65 -4.15 8.21
N GLY A 49 -2.03 -5.10 7.35
CA GLY A 49 -1.31 -6.36 7.22
C GLY A 49 0.14 -6.19 6.81
N MET A 50 0.44 -5.20 5.97
CA MET A 50 1.82 -4.90 5.61
C MET A 50 2.56 -4.14 6.72
N PHE A 51 1.90 -3.18 7.36
CA PHE A 51 2.52 -2.39 8.43
C PHE A 51 2.89 -3.25 9.63
N GLN A 52 2.03 -4.16 10.06
CA GLN A 52 2.29 -5.04 11.21
C GLN A 52 3.47 -5.98 10.98
N ARG A 53 3.71 -6.40 9.73
CA ARG A 53 4.85 -7.25 9.37
C ARG A 53 6.19 -6.52 9.46
N LEU A 54 6.21 -5.18 9.53
CA LEU A 54 7.43 -4.40 9.75
C LEU A 54 8.11 -4.72 11.08
N PHE A 55 7.32 -5.13 12.09
CA PHE A 55 7.79 -5.34 13.45
C PHE A 55 7.84 -6.85 13.76
N PHE A 56 8.98 -7.47 13.44
CA PHE A 56 9.27 -8.88 13.74
C PHE A 56 9.70 -9.08 15.21
N PRO A 57 9.45 -10.23 15.87
CA PRO A 57 8.60 -11.36 15.48
C PRO A 57 7.15 -11.18 15.99
N ALA A 58 6.19 -11.42 15.09
CA ALA A 58 4.76 -11.15 15.27
C ALA A 58 4.08 -11.76 16.52
N ARG A 59 4.74 -12.66 17.27
CA ARG A 59 4.18 -13.29 18.46
C ARG A 59 3.98 -12.31 19.62
N ASN A 60 4.90 -11.37 19.82
CA ASN A 60 4.82 -10.41 20.93
C ASN A 60 3.63 -9.45 20.79
N TYR A 61 3.15 -9.25 19.55
CA TYR A 61 2.11 -8.27 19.23
C TYR A 61 0.82 -8.94 18.71
N LEU A 62 0.72 -10.27 18.81
CA LEU A 62 -0.36 -11.04 18.23
C LEU A 62 -1.75 -10.56 18.69
N ALA A 63 -1.89 -10.19 19.96
CA ALA A 63 -3.14 -9.66 20.49
C ALA A 63 -3.58 -8.38 19.76
N LEU A 64 -2.66 -7.42 19.55
CA LEU A 64 -2.95 -6.19 18.82
C LEU A 64 -3.22 -6.45 17.34
N HIS A 65 -2.51 -7.41 16.73
CA HIS A 65 -2.78 -7.85 15.36
C HIS A 65 -4.20 -8.41 15.22
N LEU A 66 -4.59 -9.33 16.11
CA LEU A 66 -5.93 -9.92 16.11
C LEU A 66 -7.02 -8.87 16.37
N ILE A 67 -6.81 -7.98 17.35
CA ILE A 67 -7.73 -6.87 17.63
C ILE A 67 -7.94 -6.04 16.36
N SER A 68 -6.85 -5.61 15.70
CA SER A 68 -6.98 -4.81 14.49
C SER A 68 -7.67 -5.54 13.34
N LEU A 69 -7.44 -6.86 13.18
CA LEU A 69 -8.07 -7.67 12.15
C LEU A 69 -9.58 -7.81 12.39
N VAL A 70 -9.97 -8.10 13.62
CA VAL A 70 -11.38 -8.23 14.02
C VAL A 70 -12.12 -6.91 13.85
N LEU A 71 -11.51 -5.80 14.30
CA LEU A 71 -12.10 -4.47 14.14
C LEU A 71 -12.23 -4.06 12.67
N LEU A 72 -11.24 -4.37 11.82
CA LEU A 72 -11.33 -4.12 10.38
C LEU A 72 -12.42 -4.94 9.67
N ALA A 73 -12.72 -6.14 10.18
CA ALA A 73 -13.75 -7.01 9.61
C ALA A 73 -15.19 -6.53 9.89
N ILE A 74 -15.36 -5.51 10.74
CA ILE A 74 -16.65 -4.86 10.98
C ILE A 74 -16.72 -3.59 10.12
N PRO A 75 -17.57 -3.52 9.08
CA PRO A 75 -17.51 -2.45 8.08
C PRO A 75 -18.18 -1.14 8.54
N VAL A 76 -17.78 -0.61 9.70
CA VAL A 76 -18.39 0.57 10.34
C VAL A 76 -17.30 1.51 10.85
N TYR A 77 -17.19 2.71 10.26
CA TYR A 77 -16.03 3.61 10.37
C TYR A 77 -15.39 3.80 11.77
N PRO A 78 -16.13 3.83 12.91
CA PRO A 78 -15.50 3.91 14.24
C PRO A 78 -14.62 2.69 14.55
N PHE A 79 -14.99 1.51 14.07
CA PHE A 79 -14.18 0.30 14.23
C PHE A 79 -12.86 0.40 13.47
N GLN A 80 -12.84 1.04 12.29
CA GLN A 80 -11.60 1.31 11.56
C GLN A 80 -10.71 2.31 12.32
N ALA A 81 -11.30 3.35 12.93
CA ALA A 81 -10.53 4.27 13.79
C ALA A 81 -9.91 3.54 14.99
N LEU A 82 -10.67 2.66 15.66
CA LEU A 82 -10.16 1.82 16.75
C LEU A 82 -9.09 0.85 16.28
N ALA A 83 -9.25 0.26 15.09
CA ALA A 83 -8.23 -0.59 14.49
C ALA A 83 -6.92 0.19 14.28
N SER A 84 -7.00 1.45 13.81
CA SER A 84 -5.82 2.31 13.66
C SER A 84 -5.14 2.63 15.00
N LEU A 85 -5.90 2.76 16.08
CA LEU A 85 -5.33 2.90 17.43
C LEU A 85 -4.57 1.64 17.86
N ALA A 86 -5.12 0.45 17.58
CA ALA A 86 -4.40 -0.81 17.82
C ALA A 86 -3.10 -0.88 16.98
N LEU A 87 -3.13 -0.38 15.74
CA LEU A 87 -1.95 -0.31 14.87
C LEU A 87 -0.85 0.62 15.43
N ILE A 88 -1.23 1.78 15.99
CA ILE A 88 -0.30 2.67 16.70
C ILE A 88 0.33 1.95 17.90
N GLY A 89 -0.46 1.15 18.63
CA GLY A 89 0.06 0.32 19.71
C GLY A 89 1.16 -0.65 19.24
N VAL A 90 0.94 -1.31 18.09
CA VAL A 90 1.94 -2.19 17.46
C VAL A 90 3.21 -1.42 17.10
N GLU A 91 3.06 -0.23 16.52
CA GLU A 91 4.19 0.63 16.16
C GLU A 91 5.04 1.01 17.39
N VAL A 92 4.41 1.51 18.45
CA VAL A 92 5.10 1.98 19.65
C VAL A 92 5.87 0.84 20.32
N TRP A 93 5.24 -0.33 20.47
CA TRP A 93 5.91 -1.51 21.02
C TRP A 93 7.00 -2.04 20.10
N GLY A 94 6.74 -2.12 18.80
CA GLY A 94 7.72 -2.53 17.80
C GLY A 94 8.98 -1.68 17.79
N ILE A 95 8.85 -0.35 17.86
CA ILE A 95 9.99 0.57 17.95
C ILE A 95 10.75 0.37 19.26
N ARG A 96 10.06 0.16 20.37
CA ARG A 96 10.69 -0.07 21.68
C ARG A 96 11.53 -1.35 21.67
N ASP A 97 11.00 -2.44 21.14
CA ASP A 97 11.70 -3.72 21.06
C ASP A 97 12.94 -3.61 20.16
N ILE A 98 12.83 -3.02 18.97
CA ILE A 98 13.97 -2.83 18.06
C ILE A 98 15.11 -2.04 18.71
N LYS A 99 14.78 -1.00 19.49
CA LYS A 99 15.78 -0.22 20.25
C LYS A 99 16.44 -1.07 21.33
N SER A 100 15.68 -1.92 22.02
CA SER A 100 16.23 -2.82 23.06
C SER A 100 17.22 -3.84 22.50
N TYR A 101 17.03 -4.29 21.26
CA TYR A 101 17.96 -5.17 20.54
C TYR A 101 19.24 -4.47 20.03
N GLY A 102 19.43 -3.17 20.32
CA GLY A 102 20.62 -2.42 19.91
C GLY A 102 20.73 -2.13 18.41
N SER A 103 19.67 -2.41 17.64
CA SER A 103 19.66 -2.20 16.19
C SER A 103 19.38 -0.74 15.83
N LYS A 104 20.08 -0.22 14.81
CA LYS A 104 19.78 1.08 14.22
C LYS A 104 18.58 0.95 13.29
N PHE A 105 17.39 1.25 13.80
CA PHE A 105 16.17 1.30 12.97
C PHE A 105 16.27 2.45 11.94
N PRO A 106 16.19 2.18 10.63
CA PRO A 106 16.15 3.23 9.64
C PRO A 106 14.85 4.02 9.78
N VAL A 107 14.95 5.28 10.19
CA VAL A 107 13.78 6.13 10.44
C VAL A 107 13.11 6.49 9.10
N ASN A 108 12.06 5.76 8.74
CA ASN A 108 11.21 6.05 7.59
C ASN A 108 10.03 6.91 8.04
N TRP A 109 10.17 8.24 8.04
CA TRP A 109 9.14 9.16 8.55
C TRP A 109 7.82 9.06 7.79
N LEU A 110 7.85 8.76 6.50
CA LEU A 110 6.64 8.55 5.70
C LEU A 110 5.85 7.34 6.23
N VAL A 111 6.52 6.23 6.49
CA VAL A 111 5.86 5.03 7.03
C VAL A 111 5.43 5.23 8.48
N LEU A 112 6.31 5.76 9.32
CA LEU A 112 6.06 5.91 10.75
C LEU A 112 5.01 6.97 11.10
N SER A 113 4.71 7.91 10.19
CA SER A 113 3.61 8.85 10.38
C SER A 113 2.26 8.30 9.93
N SER A 114 2.25 7.19 9.17
CA SER A 114 1.03 6.64 8.58
C SER A 114 0.01 6.13 9.59
N PRO A 115 0.36 5.45 10.72
CA PRO A 115 -0.64 4.94 11.65
C PRO A 115 -1.36 6.06 12.41
N LEU A 116 -0.61 7.07 12.85
CA LEU A 116 -1.18 8.27 13.47
C LEU A 116 -2.10 9.01 12.50
N ALA A 117 -1.64 9.23 11.27
CA ALA A 117 -2.47 9.85 10.23
C ALA A 117 -3.72 9.01 9.91
N SER A 118 -3.60 7.67 9.96
CA SER A 118 -4.70 6.72 9.72
C SER A 118 -5.79 6.85 10.78
N SER A 119 -5.43 6.92 12.06
CA SER A 119 -6.40 7.13 13.14
C SER A 119 -7.14 8.45 12.97
N LEU A 120 -6.40 9.55 12.75
CA LEU A 120 -7.00 10.87 12.51
C LEU A 120 -7.90 10.88 11.26
N ALA A 121 -7.48 10.24 10.18
CA ALA A 121 -8.23 10.17 8.95
C ALA A 121 -9.58 9.45 9.13
N TRP A 122 -9.63 8.34 9.88
CA TRP A 122 -10.90 7.65 10.14
C TRP A 122 -11.85 8.44 11.04
N PHE A 123 -11.33 9.23 11.99
CA PHE A 123 -12.15 10.17 12.76
C PHE A 123 -12.74 11.28 11.88
N LEU A 124 -11.98 11.76 10.88
CA LEU A 124 -12.38 12.84 9.98
C LEU A 124 -13.10 12.36 8.70
N TYR A 125 -13.14 11.04 8.46
CA TYR A 125 -13.73 10.43 7.26
C TYR A 125 -15.15 10.91 6.94
N PRO A 126 -16.07 11.06 7.92
CA PRO A 126 -17.41 11.55 7.65
C PRO A 126 -17.46 12.92 6.95
N LEU A 127 -16.38 13.71 7.02
CA LEU A 127 -16.29 15.01 6.35
C LEU A 127 -15.94 14.86 4.86
N LYS A 128 -14.91 14.06 4.54
CA LYS A 128 -14.38 13.90 3.18
C LYS A 128 -13.62 12.58 3.03
N ILE A 129 -13.98 11.75 2.05
CA ILE A 129 -13.28 10.49 1.77
C ILE A 129 -11.78 10.65 1.46
N TRP A 130 -11.37 11.79 0.86
CA TRP A 130 -9.97 12.07 0.51
C TRP A 130 -9.03 12.05 1.72
N VAL A 131 -9.52 12.33 2.93
CA VAL A 131 -8.67 12.27 4.14
C VAL A 131 -8.09 10.87 4.35
N LEU A 132 -8.81 9.83 3.91
CA LEU A 132 -8.35 8.44 4.00
C LEU A 132 -7.23 8.10 3.00
N VAL A 133 -7.03 8.90 1.96
CA VAL A 133 -5.94 8.72 0.98
C VAL A 133 -4.59 9.12 1.58
N ILE A 134 -4.58 10.08 2.49
CA ILE A 134 -3.36 10.67 3.08
C ILE A 134 -2.49 9.67 3.83
N PRO A 135 -2.97 8.90 4.81
CA PRO A 135 -2.17 7.88 5.46
C PRO A 135 -1.69 6.79 4.51
N LEU A 136 -2.48 6.45 3.49
CA LEU A 136 -2.07 5.50 2.46
C LEU A 136 -0.95 6.06 1.58
N LEU A 137 -1.01 7.34 1.19
CA LEU A 137 0.09 8.01 0.48
C LEU A 137 1.38 8.00 1.29
N LEU A 138 1.29 8.36 2.58
CA LEU A 138 2.43 8.30 3.50
C LEU A 138 3.04 6.89 3.51
N TYR A 139 2.22 5.87 3.71
CA TYR A 139 2.69 4.49 3.73
C TYR A 139 3.29 4.05 2.38
N LEU A 140 2.54 4.18 1.29
CA LEU A 140 2.89 3.67 -0.03
C LEU A 140 4.16 4.33 -0.59
N LEU A 141 4.26 5.66 -0.49
CA LEU A 141 5.47 6.38 -0.91
C LEU A 141 6.66 6.00 -0.02
N GLY A 142 6.44 5.81 1.28
CA GLY A 142 7.49 5.45 2.23
C GLY A 142 8.05 4.04 2.01
N VAL A 143 7.20 3.02 1.87
CA VAL A 143 7.62 1.62 1.68
C VAL A 143 8.29 1.42 0.32
N ASN A 144 7.74 2.02 -0.73
CA ASN A 144 8.24 1.80 -2.09
C ASN A 144 9.60 2.45 -2.37
N VAL A 145 10.11 3.33 -1.50
CA VAL A 145 11.53 3.75 -1.52
C VAL A 145 12.45 2.52 -1.48
N GLY A 146 12.14 1.53 -0.64
CA GLY A 146 12.92 0.29 -0.53
C GLY A 146 12.84 -0.56 -1.79
N VAL A 147 11.63 -0.72 -2.34
CA VAL A 147 11.38 -1.47 -3.58
C VAL A 147 12.19 -0.87 -4.73
N PHE A 148 12.01 0.43 -5.01
CA PHE A 148 12.72 1.10 -6.11
C PHE A 148 14.23 1.16 -5.88
N SER A 149 14.69 1.33 -4.64
CA SER A 149 16.11 1.28 -4.33
C SER A 149 16.72 -0.08 -4.72
N ALA A 150 16.02 -1.17 -4.43
CA ALA A 150 16.52 -2.51 -4.71
C ALA A 150 16.34 -2.95 -6.17
N THR A 151 15.26 -2.54 -6.84
CA THR A 151 14.94 -2.99 -8.22
C THR A 151 15.54 -2.08 -9.29
N LEU A 152 15.56 -0.77 -9.06
CA LEU A 152 16.12 0.22 -9.99
C LEU A 152 17.53 0.70 -9.57
N GLY A 153 18.05 0.22 -8.45
CA GLY A 153 19.37 0.63 -7.95
C GLY A 153 19.41 2.09 -7.46
N LEU A 154 18.26 2.66 -7.09
CA LEU A 154 18.20 4.04 -6.61
C LEU A 154 18.82 4.16 -5.23
N LYS A 155 19.37 5.33 -4.91
CA LYS A 155 19.87 5.58 -3.55
C LYS A 155 18.69 5.65 -2.57
N PRO A 156 18.69 4.85 -1.49
CA PRO A 156 17.63 4.91 -0.50
C PRO A 156 17.63 6.26 0.22
N LYS A 157 16.45 6.83 0.46
CA LYS A 157 16.27 8.14 1.09
C LYS A 157 15.32 8.03 2.27
N PHE A 158 15.91 7.95 3.46
CA PHE A 158 15.21 7.90 4.75
C PHE A 158 15.54 9.11 5.62
N GLY A 159 14.84 9.25 6.74
CA GLY A 159 15.03 10.32 7.70
C GLY A 159 14.68 11.69 7.11
N ARG A 160 15.45 12.72 7.47
CA ARG A 160 15.17 14.13 7.09
C ARG A 160 15.03 14.36 5.58
N ARG A 161 15.60 13.47 4.74
CA ARG A 161 15.46 13.56 3.27
C ARG A 161 14.04 13.34 2.78
N GLN A 162 13.15 12.78 3.61
CA GLN A 162 11.74 12.55 3.29
C GLN A 162 10.83 13.74 3.60
N LEU A 163 11.32 14.75 4.34
CA LEU A 163 10.53 15.93 4.73
C LEU A 163 9.90 16.68 3.54
N PRO A 164 10.56 16.85 2.38
CA PRO A 164 9.93 17.49 1.23
C PRO A 164 8.69 16.74 0.74
N ILE A 165 8.77 15.41 0.65
CA ILE A 165 7.65 14.58 0.22
C ILE A 165 6.54 14.59 1.28
N LEU A 166 6.90 14.53 2.56
CA LEU A 166 5.95 14.60 3.66
C LEU A 166 5.18 15.93 3.66
N GLY A 167 5.87 17.05 3.43
CA GLY A 167 5.25 18.36 3.26
C GLY A 167 4.27 18.39 2.08
N LEU A 168 4.65 17.82 0.93
CA LEU A 168 3.75 17.72 -0.22
C LEU A 168 2.52 16.86 0.08
N VAL A 169 2.65 15.74 0.79
CA VAL A 169 1.49 14.92 1.22
C VAL A 169 0.55 15.70 2.14
N ILE A 170 1.09 16.54 3.04
CA ILE A 170 0.27 17.42 3.86
C ILE A 170 -0.45 18.45 2.99
N VAL A 171 0.21 19.07 2.02
CA VAL A 171 -0.44 20.01 1.09
C VAL A 171 -1.55 19.32 0.30
N THR A 172 -1.34 18.09 -0.17
CA THR A 172 -2.39 17.34 -0.88
C THR A 172 -3.58 16.98 0.00
N SER A 173 -3.43 16.95 1.32
CA SER A 173 -4.56 16.74 2.25
C SER A 173 -5.57 17.88 2.23
N PHE A 174 -5.10 19.12 2.09
CA PHE A 174 -5.94 20.31 1.99
C PHE A 174 -6.37 20.58 0.54
N PHE A 175 -5.49 20.26 -0.42
CA PHE A 175 -5.70 20.55 -1.84
C PHE A 175 -5.45 19.29 -2.69
N PRO A 176 -6.48 18.44 -2.91
CA PRO A 176 -6.34 17.21 -3.71
C PRO A 176 -5.75 17.42 -5.11
N LYS A 177 -6.01 18.59 -5.72
CA LYS A 177 -5.47 19.00 -7.03
C LYS A 177 -3.93 19.02 -7.10
N PHE A 178 -3.23 19.05 -5.96
CA PHE A 178 -1.76 18.95 -5.90
C PHE A 178 -1.24 17.50 -6.00
N PHE A 179 -2.14 16.51 -6.08
CA PHE A 179 -1.77 15.09 -6.24
C PHE A 179 -0.76 14.84 -7.38
N PRO A 180 -0.90 15.39 -8.60
CA PRO A 180 0.09 15.18 -9.67
C PRO A 180 1.46 15.77 -9.34
N ILE A 181 1.48 16.95 -8.70
CA ILE A 181 2.72 17.61 -8.28
C ILE A 181 3.45 16.73 -7.26
N LEU A 182 2.74 16.14 -6.29
CA LEU A 182 3.30 15.19 -5.33
C LEU A 182 3.94 13.99 -6.04
N ILE A 183 3.24 13.37 -7.00
CA ILE A 183 3.72 12.14 -7.66
C ILE A 183 4.93 12.41 -8.56
N ILE A 184 4.90 13.48 -9.35
CA ILE A 184 6.04 13.90 -10.18
C ILE A 184 7.25 14.23 -9.29
N SER A 185 7.01 15.01 -8.23
CA SER A 185 8.07 15.38 -7.27
C SER A 185 8.66 14.16 -6.58
N TYR A 186 7.85 13.17 -6.22
CA TYR A 186 8.32 11.91 -5.64
C TYR A 186 9.20 11.13 -6.63
N GLY A 187 8.78 10.97 -7.88
CA GLY A 187 9.57 10.31 -8.92
C GLY A 187 10.93 10.98 -9.16
N LEU A 188 10.92 12.30 -9.34
CA LEU A 188 12.16 13.10 -9.47
C LEU A 188 13.02 12.99 -8.21
N TRP A 189 12.42 13.12 -7.04
CA TRP A 189 13.10 13.00 -5.76
C TRP A 189 13.74 11.62 -5.60
N LEU A 190 13.14 10.52 -6.03
CA LEU A 190 13.79 9.20 -5.99
C LEU A 190 15.05 9.14 -6.85
N LEU A 191 15.04 9.77 -8.02
CA LEU A 191 16.16 9.76 -8.97
C LEU A 191 17.33 10.66 -8.56
N LEU A 192 17.06 11.75 -7.83
CA LEU A 192 18.09 12.73 -7.45
C LEU A 192 19.30 12.08 -6.78
N GLY A 193 20.50 12.31 -7.34
CA GLY A 193 21.77 11.82 -6.80
C GLY A 193 22.09 10.35 -7.11
N THR A 194 21.27 9.66 -7.91
CA THR A 194 21.56 8.32 -8.45
C THR A 194 22.31 8.46 -9.77
N LYS A 195 23.53 7.89 -9.86
CA LYS A 195 24.41 8.04 -11.05
C LYS A 195 24.03 7.11 -12.21
N ARG A 196 23.55 5.89 -11.91
CA ARG A 196 23.12 4.89 -12.89
C ARG A 196 21.90 4.18 -12.37
N VAL A 197 20.84 4.14 -13.17
CA VAL A 197 19.60 3.43 -12.87
C VAL A 197 19.67 2.04 -13.50
N LYS A 198 19.41 1.00 -12.72
CA LYS A 198 19.30 -0.37 -13.25
C LYS A 198 17.99 -0.50 -14.01
N PHE A 199 18.03 -1.12 -15.17
CA PHE A 199 16.82 -1.36 -15.94
C PHE A 199 15.98 -2.48 -15.31
N ASN A 200 14.74 -2.15 -14.95
CA ASN A 200 13.71 -3.10 -14.53
C ASN A 200 12.36 -2.58 -15.01
N LEU A 201 11.77 -3.25 -16.01
CA LEU A 201 10.59 -2.74 -16.69
C LEU A 201 9.37 -2.65 -15.75
N THR A 202 9.14 -3.66 -14.91
CA THR A 202 8.08 -3.62 -13.88
C THR A 202 8.23 -2.37 -13.02
N ALA A 203 9.41 -2.14 -12.44
CA ALA A 203 9.64 -1.03 -11.54
C ALA A 203 9.53 0.34 -12.25
N LEU A 204 9.98 0.43 -13.51
CA LEU A 204 9.87 1.65 -14.30
C LEU A 204 8.40 1.98 -14.60
N LEU A 205 7.62 0.99 -15.06
CA LEU A 205 6.20 1.17 -15.33
C LEU A 205 5.40 1.45 -14.06
N SER A 206 5.73 0.81 -12.93
CA SER A 206 5.14 1.14 -11.63
C SER A 206 5.46 2.57 -11.20
N LEU A 207 6.56 3.19 -11.63
CA LEU A 207 6.86 4.58 -11.33
C LEU A 207 6.21 5.56 -12.33
N LEU A 208 6.06 5.17 -13.60
CA LEU A 208 5.47 5.99 -14.66
C LEU A 208 3.93 5.99 -14.66
N ALA A 209 3.29 4.85 -14.41
CA ALA A 209 1.83 4.73 -14.41
C ALA A 209 1.14 5.72 -13.43
N PRO A 210 1.61 5.89 -12.18
CA PRO A 210 1.07 6.91 -11.28
C PRO A 210 1.22 8.34 -11.82
N VAL A 211 2.33 8.64 -12.51
CA VAL A 211 2.55 9.97 -13.11
C VAL A 211 1.51 10.21 -14.21
N ILE A 212 1.31 9.25 -15.10
CA ILE A 212 0.33 9.36 -16.19
C ILE A 212 -1.09 9.46 -15.62
N ALA A 213 -1.45 8.62 -14.66
CA ALA A 213 -2.77 8.64 -14.03
C ALA A 213 -3.06 9.97 -13.30
N SER A 214 -2.10 10.46 -12.52
CA SER A 214 -2.25 11.71 -11.78
C SER A 214 -2.30 12.93 -12.69
N ILE A 215 -1.46 13.01 -13.74
CA ILE A 215 -1.58 14.11 -14.72
C ILE A 215 -2.93 14.05 -15.43
N SER A 216 -3.35 12.85 -15.86
CA SER A 216 -4.65 12.65 -16.51
C SER A 216 -5.82 13.08 -15.63
N SER A 217 -5.73 12.93 -14.30
CA SER A 217 -6.79 13.35 -13.37
C SER A 217 -6.98 14.86 -13.29
N VAL A 218 -5.99 15.67 -13.70
CA VAL A 218 -6.17 17.13 -13.82
C VAL A 218 -7.16 17.48 -14.91
N PHE A 219 -7.15 16.71 -16.01
CA PHE A 219 -7.98 16.97 -17.19
C PHE A 219 -9.30 16.23 -17.16
N LEU A 220 -9.28 14.97 -16.71
CA LEU A 220 -10.44 14.07 -16.69
C LEU A 220 -11.20 14.11 -15.35
N GLY A 221 -10.61 14.72 -14.30
CA GLY A 221 -11.12 14.69 -12.93
C GLY A 221 -10.79 13.40 -12.18
N GLU A 222 -11.40 13.21 -11.01
CA GLU A 222 -11.46 11.94 -10.27
C GLU A 222 -10.13 11.43 -9.68
N GLU A 223 -9.57 12.28 -8.82
CA GLU A 223 -8.28 12.09 -8.16
C GLU A 223 -8.24 10.82 -7.29
N ILE A 224 -9.37 10.42 -6.69
CA ILE A 224 -9.44 9.19 -5.87
C ILE A 224 -9.21 7.95 -6.74
N HIS A 225 -9.80 7.90 -7.92
CA HIS A 225 -9.63 6.78 -8.85
C HIS A 225 -8.21 6.77 -9.43
N ALA A 226 -7.65 7.95 -9.74
CA ALA A 226 -6.26 8.09 -10.17
C ALA A 226 -5.29 7.62 -9.07
N PHE A 227 -5.58 7.92 -7.80
CA PHE A 227 -4.85 7.37 -6.67
C PHE A 227 -5.02 5.85 -6.56
N ALA A 228 -6.25 5.34 -6.54
CA ALA A 228 -6.54 3.93 -6.28
C ALA A 228 -5.95 3.01 -7.37
N LEU A 229 -6.20 3.32 -8.64
CA LEU A 229 -5.81 2.51 -9.78
C LEU A 229 -4.40 2.86 -10.28
N GLY A 230 -4.05 4.15 -10.29
CA GLY A 230 -2.77 4.61 -10.83
C GLY A 230 -1.59 4.45 -9.87
N LEU A 231 -1.81 4.51 -8.55
CA LEU A 231 -0.74 4.48 -7.55
C LEU A 231 -0.89 3.36 -6.52
N MET A 232 -2.02 3.31 -5.82
CA MET A 232 -2.23 2.45 -4.67
C MET A 232 -2.13 0.97 -5.01
N ALA A 233 -2.95 0.49 -5.94
CA ALA A 233 -2.92 -0.90 -6.38
C ALA A 233 -1.56 -1.32 -6.97
N PRO A 234 -0.93 -0.59 -7.92
CA PRO A 234 0.37 -1.00 -8.45
C PRO A 234 1.49 -0.98 -7.40
N PHE A 235 1.47 -0.03 -6.46
CA PHE A 235 2.47 0.02 -5.39
C PHE A 235 2.27 -1.09 -4.36
N PHE A 236 1.03 -1.40 -3.97
CA PHE A 236 0.76 -2.54 -3.09
C PHE A 236 1.16 -3.85 -3.74
N PHE A 237 0.69 -4.11 -4.96
CA PHE A 237 0.99 -5.36 -5.66
C PHE A 237 2.49 -5.50 -5.92
N GLY A 238 3.16 -4.43 -6.33
CA GLY A 238 4.61 -4.41 -6.52
C GLY A 238 5.35 -4.73 -5.22
N CYS A 239 5.02 -4.06 -4.12
CA CYS A 239 5.69 -4.28 -2.84
C CYS A 239 5.44 -5.67 -2.26
N ILE A 240 4.19 -6.15 -2.28
CA ILE A 240 3.84 -7.48 -1.77
C ILE A 240 4.55 -8.55 -2.60
N THR A 241 4.48 -8.49 -3.93
CA THR A 241 5.19 -9.47 -4.77
C THR A 241 6.70 -9.40 -4.57
N TYR A 242 7.29 -8.20 -4.46
CA TYR A 242 8.74 -8.06 -4.25
C TYR A 242 9.22 -8.67 -2.93
N SER A 243 8.40 -8.60 -1.88
CA SER A 243 8.73 -9.09 -0.54
C SER A 243 8.42 -10.56 -0.32
N THR A 244 7.28 -11.06 -0.80
CA THR A 244 6.88 -12.44 -0.54
C THR A 244 7.28 -13.40 -1.67
N SER A 245 7.42 -12.89 -2.88
CA SER A 245 7.69 -13.69 -4.08
C SER A 245 8.65 -12.96 -5.03
N ARG A 246 9.83 -12.54 -4.51
CA ARG A 246 10.82 -11.71 -5.24
C ARG A 246 11.16 -12.20 -6.66
N TYR A 247 11.22 -13.53 -6.86
CA TYR A 247 11.48 -14.17 -8.15
C TYR A 247 10.40 -13.89 -9.22
N ASN A 248 9.22 -13.48 -8.79
CA ASN A 248 8.07 -13.16 -9.62
C ASN A 248 7.93 -11.65 -9.91
N TYR A 249 8.68 -10.77 -9.23
CA TYR A 249 8.54 -9.32 -9.41
C TYR A 249 8.80 -8.86 -10.85
N GLY A 250 9.82 -9.43 -11.51
CA GLY A 250 10.11 -9.10 -12.92
C GLY A 250 9.01 -9.49 -13.90
N LYS A 251 8.05 -10.34 -13.49
CA LYS A 251 6.92 -10.78 -14.31
C LYS A 251 5.66 -9.92 -14.10
N MET A 252 5.65 -9.02 -13.10
CA MET A 252 4.52 -8.13 -12.78
C MET A 252 4.30 -6.99 -13.80
N ILE A 253 4.98 -7.00 -14.95
CA ILE A 253 4.92 -5.96 -15.99
C ILE A 253 3.48 -5.59 -16.40
N PRO A 254 2.54 -6.55 -16.60
CA PRO A 254 1.18 -6.19 -17.04
C PRO A 254 0.40 -5.37 -16.01
N VAL A 255 0.71 -5.51 -14.72
CA VAL A 255 -0.07 -4.94 -13.62
C VAL A 255 -0.20 -3.41 -13.69
N PRO A 256 0.89 -2.62 -13.67
CA PRO A 256 0.77 -1.16 -13.74
C PRO A 256 0.13 -0.66 -15.03
N VAL A 257 0.26 -1.41 -16.14
CA VAL A 257 -0.35 -1.06 -17.44
C VAL A 257 -1.85 -1.29 -17.42
N LEU A 258 -2.29 -2.48 -17.01
CA LEU A 258 -3.72 -2.81 -16.96
C LEU A 258 -4.48 -1.93 -15.97
N LEU A 259 -3.88 -1.61 -14.83
CA LEU A 259 -4.50 -0.70 -13.84
C LEU A 259 -4.57 0.75 -14.34
N LEU A 260 -3.56 1.23 -15.07
CA LEU A 260 -3.64 2.52 -15.76
C LEU A 260 -4.75 2.53 -16.81
N LEU A 261 -4.88 1.46 -17.59
CA LEU A 261 -5.97 1.30 -18.55
C LEU A 261 -7.34 1.26 -17.86
N ALA A 262 -7.47 0.59 -16.71
CA ALA A 262 -8.70 0.62 -15.92
C ALA A 262 -9.09 2.07 -15.59
N TYR A 263 -8.15 2.88 -15.11
CA TYR A 263 -8.40 4.29 -14.83
C TYR A 263 -8.85 5.08 -16.06
N LEU A 264 -8.19 4.90 -17.22
CA LEU A 264 -8.50 5.65 -18.43
C LEU A 264 -9.84 5.20 -19.06
N LEU A 265 -10.13 3.91 -19.05
CA LEU A 265 -11.32 3.33 -19.67
C LEU A 265 -12.60 3.65 -18.89
N ARG A 266 -12.51 3.99 -17.59
CA ARG A 266 -13.71 4.31 -16.80
C ARG A 266 -14.51 5.50 -17.34
N PHE A 267 -13.84 6.43 -18.03
CA PHE A 267 -14.47 7.59 -18.64
C PHE A 267 -15.27 7.22 -19.90
N TRP A 268 -15.03 6.03 -20.46
CA TRP A 268 -15.77 5.51 -21.61
C TRP A 268 -16.79 4.47 -21.18
N ASN A 269 -16.36 3.44 -20.45
CA ASN A 269 -17.23 2.34 -20.01
C ASN A 269 -16.72 1.75 -18.69
N LEU A 270 -17.58 1.80 -17.67
CA LEU A 270 -17.27 1.33 -16.32
C LEU A 270 -17.12 -0.20 -16.23
N GLU A 271 -17.91 -0.96 -17.00
CA GLU A 271 -17.82 -2.43 -17.06
C GLU A 271 -16.47 -2.86 -17.64
N VAL A 272 -16.07 -2.23 -18.75
CA VAL A 272 -14.75 -2.50 -19.38
C VAL A 272 -13.63 -2.11 -18.43
N SER A 273 -13.70 -0.92 -17.80
CA SER A 273 -12.76 -0.51 -16.75
C SER A 273 -12.64 -1.57 -15.63
N SER A 274 -13.76 -2.15 -15.21
CA SER A 274 -13.79 -3.16 -14.14
C SER A 274 -13.06 -4.44 -14.55
N ILE A 275 -13.19 -4.89 -15.80
CA ILE A 275 -12.40 -6.01 -16.34
C ILE A 275 -10.90 -5.73 -16.20
N PHE A 276 -10.47 -4.51 -16.56
CA PHE A 276 -9.07 -4.08 -16.45
C PHE A 276 -8.59 -3.87 -15.01
N PHE A 277 -9.47 -3.88 -14.01
CA PHE A 277 -9.11 -3.96 -12.59
C PHE A 277 -9.05 -5.42 -12.07
N ILE A 278 -10.01 -6.26 -12.50
CA ILE A 278 -10.09 -7.66 -12.08
C ILE A 278 -8.89 -8.46 -12.61
N LEU A 279 -8.57 -8.33 -13.90
CA LEU A 279 -7.47 -9.07 -14.54
C LEU A 279 -6.12 -8.88 -13.82
N PRO A 280 -5.61 -7.65 -13.58
CA PRO A 280 -4.34 -7.48 -12.85
C PRO A 280 -4.43 -7.92 -11.39
N THR A 281 -5.60 -7.88 -10.75
CA THR A 281 -5.79 -8.39 -9.38
C THR A 281 -5.66 -9.92 -9.33
N LEU A 282 -6.31 -10.64 -10.27
CA LEU A 282 -6.17 -12.08 -10.41
C LEU A 282 -4.73 -12.48 -10.76
N TYR A 283 -4.11 -11.72 -11.67
CA TYR A 283 -2.70 -11.93 -12.02
C TYR A 283 -1.80 -11.74 -10.79
N PHE A 284 -1.99 -10.68 -10.02
CA PHE A 284 -1.28 -10.46 -8.76
C PHE A 284 -1.43 -11.64 -7.81
N ILE A 285 -2.66 -12.10 -7.54
CA ILE A 285 -2.92 -13.27 -6.68
C ILE A 285 -2.17 -14.51 -7.19
N PHE A 286 -2.18 -14.75 -8.51
CA PHE A 286 -1.43 -15.84 -9.11
C PHE A 286 0.09 -15.72 -8.90
N MET A 287 0.64 -14.51 -8.97
CA MET A 287 2.07 -14.25 -8.76
C MET A 287 2.52 -14.47 -7.31
N ILE A 288 1.60 -14.39 -6.34
CA ILE A 288 1.88 -14.61 -4.92
C ILE A 288 1.21 -15.88 -4.36
N ARG A 289 0.71 -16.78 -5.22
CA ARG A 289 -0.07 -17.98 -4.85
C ARG A 289 0.61 -18.85 -3.78
N ASP A 290 1.93 -18.93 -3.81
CA ASP A 290 2.74 -19.75 -2.90
C ASP A 290 2.67 -19.26 -1.44
N ASN A 291 2.11 -18.07 -1.22
CA ASN A 291 1.86 -17.50 0.11
C ASN A 291 0.48 -17.87 0.67
N PHE A 292 -0.43 -18.44 -0.12
CA PHE A 292 -1.77 -18.86 0.32
C PHE A 292 -1.78 -20.36 0.66
N THR A 293 -1.27 -20.71 1.84
CA THR A 293 -1.33 -22.07 2.38
C THR A 293 -2.11 -22.06 3.70
N LEU A 294 -2.63 -23.21 4.12
CA LEU A 294 -3.26 -23.37 5.44
C LEU A 294 -2.32 -22.95 6.58
N THR A 295 -1.02 -23.22 6.44
CA THR A 295 0.00 -22.87 7.42
C THR A 295 0.21 -21.36 7.50
N THR A 296 0.28 -20.67 6.35
CA THR A 296 0.46 -19.22 6.29
C THR A 296 -0.80 -18.47 6.73
N LEU A 297 -1.99 -19.01 6.48
CA LEU A 297 -3.25 -18.51 7.02
C LEU A 297 -3.32 -18.63 8.55
N ARG A 298 -2.88 -19.76 9.11
CA ARG A 298 -2.86 -19.99 10.57
C ARG A 298 -1.78 -19.18 11.29
N LEU A 299 -0.60 -19.03 10.68
CA LEU A 299 0.56 -18.38 11.29
C LEU A 299 0.70 -16.89 10.92
N GLY A 300 -0.04 -16.40 9.92
CA GLY A 300 0.00 -15.01 9.46
C GLY A 300 1.30 -14.61 8.74
N MET A 301 2.19 -15.56 8.43
CA MET A 301 3.48 -15.32 7.79
C MET A 301 3.52 -15.94 6.39
N ALA A 302 4.31 -15.39 5.48
CA ALA A 302 4.58 -16.00 4.17
C ALA A 302 5.31 -17.35 4.34
N SER A 303 5.10 -18.29 3.42
CA SER A 303 5.61 -19.67 3.51
C SER A 303 7.14 -19.72 3.59
N ARG A 304 7.81 -18.80 2.91
CA ARG A 304 9.28 -18.67 2.89
C ARG A 304 9.88 -18.16 4.20
N GLU A 305 9.09 -17.49 5.04
CA GLU A 305 9.50 -16.97 6.35
C GLU A 305 9.00 -17.84 7.50
N CYS A 306 8.23 -18.90 7.20
CA CYS A 306 7.91 -19.90 8.20
C CYS A 306 9.19 -20.69 8.50
N PRO A 307 9.65 -20.76 9.76
CA PRO A 307 10.74 -21.64 10.11
C PRO A 307 10.30 -23.06 9.77
N GLU A 308 11.08 -23.74 8.92
CA GLU A 308 10.92 -25.17 8.68
C GLU A 308 10.84 -25.85 10.05
N ARG A 309 9.73 -26.53 10.32
CA ARG A 309 9.68 -27.46 11.45
C ARG A 309 10.72 -28.54 11.15
N LYS A 310 11.87 -28.45 11.79
CA LYS A 310 12.70 -29.62 12.08
C LYS A 310 11.94 -30.52 13.05
#